data_AF-A0A0F9KJ36-F1
#
_entry.id   AF-A0A0F9KJ36-F1
#
_cell.length_a   1.000
_cell.length_b   1.000
_cell.length_c   1.000
_cell.angle_alpha   90.00
_cell.angle_beta   90.00
_cell.angle_gamma   90.00
#
_symmetry.space_group_name_H-M   'P 1'
#
loop_
_entity.id
_entity.type
_entity.pdbx_description
1 polymer ?
#
loop_
_entity_poly.entity_id
_entity_poly.type
_entity_poly.pdbx_seq_one_letter_code
_entity_poly.pdbx_strand_id
1 'polypeptide(L)'
;MIVETIIVLVPFLYLSLKVMTKFEDEVLRKKWKLFIGGFICSMIFMYGIFISNFLNIPAFRTGMGLTGLILAIIGSYLIYYGVGKQLEK
;
A
#
# COMPACT_ATOMS: atom_id res chain seq x y z
N MET A 1 -4.18 10.77 14.41
CA MET A 1 -3.28 10.01 13.50
C MET A 1 -3.54 8.50 13.50
N ILE A 2 -3.20 7.73 14.54
CA ILE A 2 -3.36 6.25 14.53
C ILE A 2 -4.85 5.85 14.48
N VAL A 3 -5.68 6.45 15.34
CA VAL A 3 -7.13 6.17 15.40
C VAL A 3 -7.81 6.45 14.05
N GLU A 4 -7.56 7.63 13.46
CA GLU A 4 -8.09 8.01 12.14
C GLU A 4 -7.68 7.02 11.06
N THR A 5 -6.42 6.57 11.09
CA THR A 5 -5.94 5.65 10.07
C THR A 5 -6.53 4.26 10.26
N ILE A 6 -6.75 3.78 11.49
CA ILE A 6 -7.45 2.50 11.71
C ILE A 6 -8.88 2.58 11.17
N ILE A 7 -9.57 3.70 11.43
CA ILE A 7 -10.94 3.95 10.94
C ILE A 7 -11.00 3.97 9.40
N VAL A 8 -9.93 4.36 8.71
CA VAL A 8 -9.90 4.35 7.23
C VAL A 8 -9.38 3.02 6.68
N LEU A 9 -8.28 2.51 7.22
CA LEU A 9 -7.57 1.34 6.74
C LEU A 9 -8.41 0.06 6.88
N VAL A 10 -9.08 -0.12 8.02
CA VAL A 10 -9.86 -1.33 8.28
C VAL A 10 -11.05 -1.44 7.33
N PRO A 11 -11.91 -0.41 7.15
CA PRO A 11 -12.98 -0.46 6.15
C PRO A 11 -12.45 -0.56 4.72
N PHE A 12 -11.35 0.13 4.39
CA PHE A 12 -10.75 0.04 3.06
C PHE A 12 -10.32 -1.40 2.74
N LEU A 13 -9.56 -2.04 3.63
CA LEU A 13 -9.11 -3.42 3.44
C LEU A 13 -10.28 -4.39 3.43
N TYR A 14 -11.25 -4.22 4.33
CA TYR A 14 -12.46 -5.05 4.37
C TYR A 14 -13.24 -4.97 3.05
N LEU A 15 -13.52 -3.77 2.56
CA LEU A 15 -14.24 -3.56 1.30
C LEU A 15 -13.43 -4.07 0.12
N SER A 16 -12.12 -3.82 0.10
CA SER A 16 -11.25 -4.28 -0.98
C SER A 16 -11.18 -5.81 -1.07
N LEU A 17 -11.09 -6.50 0.07
CA LEU A 17 -11.16 -7.96 0.12
C LEU A 17 -12.56 -8.48 -0.26
N LYS A 18 -13.63 -7.80 0.14
CA LYS A 18 -15.00 -8.16 -0.27
C LYS A 18 -15.19 -8.01 -1.78
N VAL A 19 -14.69 -6.93 -2.39
CA VAL A 19 -14.70 -6.73 -3.84
C VAL A 19 -13.91 -7.83 -4.54
N MET A 20 -12.75 -8.22 -3.99
CA MET A 20 -11.94 -9.32 -4.54
C MET A 20 -12.72 -10.65 -4.64
N THR A 21 -13.66 -10.91 -3.73
CA THR A 21 -14.50 -12.12 -3.77
C THR A 21 -15.62 -12.07 -4.81
N LYS A 22 -15.93 -10.89 -5.35
CA LYS A 22 -16.97 -10.70 -6.37
C LYS A 22 -16.46 -10.81 -7.81
N PHE A 23 -15.14 -10.89 -8.01
CA PHE A 23 -14.60 -11.04 -9.36
C PHE A 23 -14.75 -12.47 -9.85
N GLU A 24 -15.49 -12.64 -10.94
CA GLU A 24 -15.59 -13.89 -11.69
C GLU A 24 -14.32 -14.14 -12.54
N ASP A 25 -13.73 -13.07 -13.08
CA ASP A 25 -12.49 -13.13 -13.86
C ASP A 25 -11.25 -13.26 -12.96
N GLU A 26 -10.52 -14.36 -13.11
CA GLU A 26 -9.26 -14.62 -12.39
C GLU A 26 -8.17 -13.57 -12.67
N VAL A 27 -8.10 -13.04 -13.89
CA VAL A 27 -7.13 -12.00 -14.28
C VAL A 27 -7.42 -10.73 -13.50
N LEU A 28 -8.70 -10.34 -13.41
CA LEU A 28 -9.12 -9.17 -12.65
C LEU A 28 -8.84 -9.35 -11.16
N ARG A 29 -9.09 -10.56 -10.62
CA ARG A 29 -8.77 -10.90 -9.23
C ARG A 29 -7.27 -10.83 -8.93
N LYS A 30 -6.40 -11.31 -9.85
CA LYS A 30 -4.93 -11.20 -9.71
C LYS A 30 -4.47 -9.75 -9.73
N LYS A 31 -4.98 -8.95 -10.65
CA LYS A 31 -4.69 -7.51 -10.73
C LYS A 31 -5.12 -6.76 -9.46
N TRP A 32 -6.29 -7.09 -8.92
CA TRP A 32 -6.77 -6.52 -7.67
C TRP A 32 -5.89 -6.88 -6.46
N LYS A 33 -5.36 -8.11 -6.41
CA LYS A 33 -4.37 -8.51 -5.39
C LYS A 33 -3.09 -7.68 -5.48
N LEU A 34 -2.61 -7.39 -6.70
CA LEU A 34 -1.46 -6.50 -6.90
C LEU A 34 -1.76 -5.10 -6.36
N PHE A 35 -2.94 -4.57 -6.64
CA PHE A 35 -3.37 -3.27 -6.11
C PHE A 35 -3.42 -3.25 -4.56
N ILE A 36 -4.01 -4.26 -3.92
CA ILE A 36 -4.02 -4.39 -2.46
C ILE A 36 -2.59 -4.46 -1.91
N GLY A 37 -1.72 -5.26 -2.55
CA GLY A 37 -0.31 -5.37 -2.16
C GLY A 37 0.42 -4.02 -2.25
N GLY A 38 0.23 -3.29 -3.36
CA GLY A 38 0.81 -1.96 -3.53
C GLY A 38 0.31 -0.96 -2.50
N PHE A 39 -0.99 -0.98 -2.19
CA PHE A 39 -1.56 -0.16 -1.11
C PHE A 39 -0.93 -0.48 0.25
N ILE A 40 -0.77 -1.75 0.59
CA ILE A 40 -0.11 -2.17 1.85
C ILE A 40 1.34 -1.66 1.88
N CYS A 41 2.10 -1.78 0.77
CA CYS A 41 3.44 -1.20 0.67
C CYS A 41 3.44 0.31 0.93
N SER A 42 2.51 1.06 0.35
CA SER A 42 2.37 2.51 0.58
C SER A 42 2.04 2.84 2.04
N MET A 43 1.21 2.03 2.70
CA MET A 43 0.90 2.20 4.13
C MET A 43 2.11 1.93 5.01
N ILE A 44 2.85 0.84 4.76
CA ILE A 44 4.10 0.54 5.47
C ILE A 44 5.11 1.65 5.27
N PHE A 45 5.25 2.16 4.03
CA PHE A 45 6.13 3.29 3.73
C PHE A 45 5.76 4.52 4.55
N MET A 46 4.50 4.96 4.51
CA MET A 46 4.01 6.12 5.25
C MET A 46 4.28 5.98 6.76
N TYR A 47 3.91 4.85 7.34
CA TYR A 47 4.11 4.61 8.77
C TYR A 47 5.56 4.45 9.17
N GLY A 48 6.38 3.82 8.32
CA GLY A 48 7.82 3.72 8.54
C GLY A 48 8.48 5.10 8.60
N ILE A 49 8.04 6.04 7.75
CA ILE A 49 8.49 7.43 7.82
C ILE A 49 8.06 8.11 9.13
N PHE A 50 6.82 7.92 9.59
CA PHE A 50 6.38 8.49 10.87
C PHE A 50 7.15 7.90 12.07
N ILE A 51 7.36 6.59 12.09
CA ILE A 51 8.15 5.91 13.13
C ILE A 51 9.61 6.40 13.10
N SER A 52 10.19 6.54 11.91
CA SER A 52 11.55 7.05 11.74
C SER A 52 11.72 8.46 12.30
N ASN A 53 10.74 9.35 12.04
CA ASN A 53 10.73 10.69 12.60
C ASN A 53 10.51 10.71 14.12
N PHE A 54 9.65 9.83 14.63
CA PHE A 54 9.38 9.73 16.07
C PHE A 54 10.59 9.22 16.86
N LEU A 55 11.26 8.16 16.36
CA LEU A 55 12.44 7.59 17.01
C LEU A 55 13.65 8.52 16.92
N ASN A 56 13.77 9.29 15.83
CA ASN A 56 14.88 10.22 15.57
C ASN A 56 16.28 9.58 15.71
N ILE A 57 16.40 8.28 15.46
CA ILE A 57 17.67 7.55 15.50
C ILE A 57 18.30 7.61 14.10
N PRO A 58 19.54 8.13 13.94
CA PRO A 58 20.17 8.31 12.63
C PRO A 58 20.26 7.02 11.80
N ALA A 59 20.64 5.90 12.44
CA ALA A 59 20.75 4.61 11.77
C ALA A 59 19.38 4.11 11.25
N PHE A 60 18.32 4.27 12.05
CA PHE A 60 16.97 3.89 11.67
C PHE A 60 16.48 4.75 10.50
N ARG A 61 16.78 6.05 10.51
CA ARG A 61 16.42 6.98 9.43
C ARG A 61 17.09 6.60 8.11
N THR A 62 18.37 6.23 8.13
CA THR A 62 19.08 5.77 6.91
C THR A 62 18.48 4.45 6.40
N GLY A 63 18.24 3.49 7.29
CA GLY A 63 17.58 2.22 6.92
C GLY A 63 16.18 2.42 6.34
N MET A 64 15.40 3.31 6.95
CA MET A 64 14.05 3.67 6.49
C MET A 64 14.08 4.43 5.16
N GLY A 65 15.10 5.26 4.92
CA GLY A 65 15.28 5.94 3.62
C GLY A 65 15.48 4.95 2.47
N LEU A 66 16.36 3.97 2.66
CA LEU A 66 16.63 2.93 1.66
C LEU A 66 15.42 2.03 1.42
N THR A 67 14.84 1.49 2.49
CA THR A 67 13.66 0.63 2.39
C THR A 67 12.43 1.38 1.89
N GLY A 68 12.28 2.64 2.27
CA GLY A 68 11.18 3.50 1.84
C GLY A 68 11.23 3.78 0.35
N LEU A 69 12.41 3.96 -0.24
CA LEU A 69 12.56 4.15 -1.68
C LEU A 69 12.13 2.91 -2.47
N ILE A 70 12.48 1.72 -1.98
CA ILE A 70 12.05 0.44 -2.54
C ILE A 70 10.53 0.29 -2.42
N LEU A 71 9.97 0.55 -1.23
CA LEU A 71 8.52 0.46 -0.98
C LEU A 71 7.72 1.45 -1.83
N ALA A 72 8.23 2.67 -2.04
CA ALA A 72 7.58 3.67 -2.88
C ALA A 72 7.53 3.24 -4.34
N ILE A 73 8.65 2.76 -4.90
CA ILE A 73 8.72 2.31 -6.30
C ILE A 73 7.86 1.06 -6.51
N ILE A 74 8.03 0.04 -5.67
CA ILE A 74 7.29 -1.22 -5.79
C ILE A 74 5.80 -0.96 -5.53
N GLY A 75 5.46 -0.20 -4.49
CA GLY A 75 4.07 0.10 -4.14
C GLY A 75 3.33 0.84 -5.25
N SER A 76 3.94 1.91 -5.79
CA SER A 76 3.37 2.68 -6.91
C SER A 76 3.24 1.84 -8.19
N TYR A 77 4.26 1.04 -8.52
CA TYR A 77 4.22 0.13 -9.66
C TYR A 77 3.08 -0.89 -9.54
N LEU A 78 2.91 -1.50 -8.36
CA LEU A 78 1.86 -2.48 -8.10
C LEU A 78 0.46 -1.85 -8.18
N ILE A 79 0.28 -0.64 -7.66
CA ILE A 79 -0.99 0.11 -7.77
C ILE A 79 -1.30 0.41 -9.24
N TYR A 80 -0.31 0.88 -10.00
CA TYR A 80 -0.47 1.20 -11.42
C TYR A 80 -0.82 -0.05 -12.25
N TYR A 81 -0.08 -1.14 -12.11
CA TYR A 81 -0.36 -2.38 -12.85
C TYR A 81 -1.64 -3.09 -12.40
N GLY A 82 -2.01 -2.94 -11.13
CA GLY A 82 -3.22 -3.55 -10.58
C GLY A 82 -4.49 -2.89 -11.12
N VAL A 83 -4.62 -1.57 -10.94
CA VAL A 83 -5.86 -0.85 -11.31
C VAL A 83 -5.56 0.36 -12.19
N GLY A 84 -4.47 1.10 -11.94
CA GLY A 84 -4.18 2.37 -12.61
C GLY A 84 -4.14 2.30 -14.15
N LYS A 85 -3.53 1.26 -14.71
CA LYS A 85 -3.43 1.02 -16.16
C LYS A 85 -4.79 0.86 -16.84
N GLN A 86 -5.82 0.42 -16.10
CA GLN A 86 -7.17 0.28 -16.65
C GLN A 86 -7.91 1.62 -16.74
N LEU A 87 -7.45 2.65 -16.01
CA LEU A 87 -8.04 3.99 -15.99
C LEU A 87 -7.48 4.90 -17.10
N GLU A 88 -6.46 4.45 -17.84
CA GLU A 88 -5.80 5.21 -18.90
C GLU A 88 -6.57 5.19 -20.24
N LYS A 89 -7.81 4.66 -20.24
CA LYS A 89 -8.71 4.60 -21.40
C LYS A 89 -10.11 5.08 -21.04
#